data_AF-A0A7K8T1E8-F1
#
_entry.id   AF-A0A7K8T1E8-F1
#
_cell.length_a   1.000
_cell.length_b   1.000
_cell.length_c   1.000
_cell.angle_alpha   90.00
_cell.angle_beta   90.00
_cell.angle_gamma   90.00
#
_symmetry.space_group_name_H-M   'P 1'
#
loop_
_entity.id
_entity.type
_entity.pdbx_description
1 polymer ?
#
loop_
_entity_poly.entity_id
_entity_poly.type
_entity_poly.pdbx_seq_one_letter_code
_entity_poly.pdbx_strand_id
1 'polypeptide(L)'
;DGVLDEDTVAEGLHKLGHSAPGTEYVYLNLSLSGRELSDINILSRYIHLQKLELSYNKINDLSCVSHMPHLLELNASNNELTTYFAFKPPKNLKEVDFSYNQISKMQDLSAYQSLTKLLLDFNNIEEIRGLEKCHSLTHLSLSHNRLIAISGLENLPIRILNLSSNQIEKITGLDSLKTLQKLDLSSNKITSLEGLEAHDLLEVINLEDNQVAELRELGWLEDLPLLRVLNLSKNSVQEQTDYRLLVIFMLFRLTELDLKNISVEEKVAAVNKYDPPPEVVAAKDHMTHVMYSLRQPQRIFDSTLPSLDAPYPMLVLVGPLACGKRELTHKICRQFNNFFRYGPCHTTRAAYFGEENRLDYYFVSQEAFDKMVNTGKFIATYKYSGYYYGLGRDTIESIAREGLATCVHLEIEGVRSLKNTYFKPRYILLVPTNKEKYEGHLRRKGLFTRPEIEEAVSRVDMYIKISQDFPGYFDAVVNTDELDEAFTELSFLVKAYLGL
;
A
#
# COMPACT_ATOMS: atom_id res chain seq x y z
N ASP A 1 33.94 -50.76 -2.65
CA ASP A 1 32.69 -51.46 -2.96
C ASP A 1 31.42 -50.80 -2.41
N GLY A 2 31.49 -49.56 -1.88
CA GLY A 2 30.31 -48.83 -1.38
C GLY A 2 29.69 -49.39 -0.09
N VAL A 3 30.18 -50.53 0.40
CA VAL A 3 29.79 -51.11 1.70
C VAL A 3 30.50 -50.38 2.83
N LEU A 4 29.73 -49.93 3.81
CA LEU A 4 30.23 -49.25 4.99
C LEU A 4 30.81 -50.25 6.00
N ASP A 5 32.07 -50.07 6.40
CA ASP A 5 32.77 -50.86 7.41
C ASP A 5 32.84 -50.16 8.78
N GLU A 6 33.24 -50.90 9.83
CA GLU A 6 33.30 -50.37 11.20
C GLU A 6 34.34 -49.26 11.36
N ASP A 7 35.48 -49.36 10.67
CA ASP A 7 36.56 -48.36 10.74
C ASP A 7 36.07 -47.02 10.18
N THR A 8 35.40 -47.02 9.04
CA THR A 8 34.79 -45.83 8.44
C THR A 8 33.72 -45.23 9.33
N VAL A 9 32.91 -46.05 10.01
CA VAL A 9 31.93 -45.53 10.98
C VAL A 9 32.64 -44.87 12.16
N ALA A 10 33.68 -45.50 12.71
CA ALA A 10 34.46 -44.96 13.82
C ALA A 10 35.06 -43.59 13.50
N GLU A 11 35.51 -43.36 12.25
CA GLU A 11 35.98 -42.05 11.78
C GLU A 11 34.88 -40.98 11.77
N GLY A 12 33.64 -41.35 11.48
CA GLY A 12 32.52 -40.41 11.33
C GLY A 12 31.76 -40.12 12.63
N LEU A 13 31.93 -40.98 13.65
CA LEU A 13 31.28 -40.83 14.94
C LEU A 13 31.87 -39.66 15.73
N HIS A 14 31.00 -38.81 16.24
CA HIS A 14 31.39 -37.66 17.04
C HIS A 14 30.29 -37.27 18.03
N LYS A 15 30.59 -36.29 18.87
CA LYS A 15 29.74 -35.81 19.98
C LYS A 15 29.42 -36.92 20.98
N LEU A 16 30.29 -37.03 21.99
CA LEU A 16 30.05 -37.90 23.14
C LEU A 16 28.92 -37.33 24.01
N GLY A 17 28.01 -38.20 24.43
CA GLY A 17 26.95 -37.87 25.36
C GLY A 17 26.51 -39.10 26.14
N HIS A 18 25.38 -38.99 26.81
CA HIS A 18 24.80 -40.11 27.55
C HIS A 18 23.77 -40.85 26.72
N SER A 19 23.68 -42.17 26.90
CA SER A 19 22.59 -42.99 26.39
C SER A 19 21.25 -42.49 26.94
N ALA A 20 20.12 -42.86 26.33
CA ALA A 20 18.81 -42.39 26.76
C ALA A 20 18.48 -42.68 28.25
N PRO A 21 18.90 -43.82 28.84
CA PRO A 21 18.79 -44.05 30.29
C PRO A 21 19.79 -43.28 31.16
N GLY A 22 20.80 -42.63 30.57
CA GLY A 22 21.84 -41.89 31.28
C GLY A 22 23.04 -42.73 31.75
N THR A 23 23.03 -44.04 31.52
CA THR A 23 23.93 -45.01 32.17
C THR A 23 25.27 -45.19 31.46
N GLU A 24 25.37 -44.86 30.18
CA GLU A 24 26.54 -45.14 29.35
C GLU A 24 26.95 -43.91 28.55
N TYR A 25 28.25 -43.77 28.27
CA TYR A 25 28.76 -42.79 27.32
C TYR A 25 28.69 -43.35 25.90
N VAL A 26 28.03 -42.63 25.01
CA VAL A 26 27.77 -43.05 23.63
C VAL A 26 28.01 -41.88 22.68
N TYR A 27 28.33 -42.20 21.43
CA TYR A 27 28.34 -41.20 20.37
C TYR A 27 26.92 -40.94 19.88
N LEU A 28 26.57 -39.66 19.76
CA LEU A 28 25.22 -39.23 19.40
C LEU A 28 25.11 -38.79 17.94
N ASN A 29 26.23 -38.48 17.29
CA ASN A 29 26.23 -37.98 15.93
C ASN A 29 27.14 -38.82 15.03
N LEU A 30 26.72 -39.00 13.77
CA LEU A 30 27.50 -39.65 12.74
C LEU A 30 27.47 -38.81 11.46
N SER A 31 28.66 -38.54 10.88
CA SER A 31 28.79 -37.85 9.60
C SER A 31 29.66 -38.63 8.62
N LEU A 32 29.05 -39.05 7.51
CA LEU A 32 29.67 -39.88 6.47
C LEU A 32 29.32 -39.35 5.07
N SER A 33 29.50 -38.05 4.85
CA SER A 33 29.18 -37.41 3.57
C SER A 33 30.26 -37.63 2.51
N GLY A 34 29.88 -37.79 1.24
CA GLY A 34 30.83 -37.78 0.12
C GLY A 34 31.69 -39.04 -0.01
N ARG A 35 31.22 -40.20 0.45
CA ARG A 35 32.01 -41.44 0.55
C ARG A 35 31.61 -42.53 -0.45
N GLU A 36 30.74 -42.20 -1.41
CA GLU A 36 30.19 -43.14 -2.39
C GLU A 36 29.53 -44.39 -1.78
N LEU A 37 28.97 -44.26 -0.58
CA LEU A 37 28.36 -45.37 0.14
C LEU A 37 27.05 -45.80 -0.52
N SER A 38 26.80 -47.11 -0.58
CA SER A 38 25.56 -47.70 -1.10
C SER A 38 24.91 -48.65 -0.08
N ASP A 39 25.71 -49.44 0.64
CA ASP A 39 25.23 -50.32 1.72
C ASP A 39 25.69 -49.80 3.08
N ILE A 40 24.72 -49.38 3.89
CA ILE A 40 24.93 -48.79 5.23
C ILE A 40 24.26 -49.63 6.33
N ASN A 41 23.92 -50.89 6.06
CA ASN A 41 23.15 -51.72 7.00
C ASN A 41 23.82 -51.89 8.38
N ILE A 42 25.15 -51.80 8.43
CA ILE A 42 25.92 -51.83 9.67
C ILE A 42 25.48 -50.76 10.68
N LEU A 43 24.90 -49.65 10.20
CA LEU A 43 24.39 -48.56 11.05
C LEU A 43 23.25 -49.00 11.96
N SER A 44 22.58 -50.12 11.66
CA SER A 44 21.53 -50.70 12.53
C SER A 44 22.01 -51.02 13.94
N ARG A 45 23.33 -51.13 14.16
CA ARG A 45 23.94 -51.39 15.48
C ARG A 45 24.11 -50.13 16.33
N TYR A 46 23.98 -48.94 15.75
CA TYR A 46 24.24 -47.65 16.40
C TYR A 46 22.94 -47.00 16.89
N ILE A 47 22.29 -47.65 17.85
CA ILE A 47 20.92 -47.34 18.31
C ILE A 47 20.77 -45.99 19.04
N HIS A 48 21.88 -45.40 19.48
CA HIS A 48 21.89 -44.17 20.28
C HIS A 48 22.06 -42.89 19.45
N LEU A 49 22.20 -43.01 18.13
CA LEU A 49 22.36 -41.85 17.26
C LEU A 49 21.12 -40.94 17.33
N GLN A 50 21.39 -39.65 17.47
CA GLN A 50 20.43 -38.56 17.45
C GLN A 50 20.53 -37.76 16.14
N LYS A 51 21.72 -37.71 15.52
CA LYS A 51 21.95 -37.02 14.26
C LYS A 51 22.71 -37.91 13.29
N LEU A 52 22.20 -38.05 12.07
CA LEU A 52 22.78 -38.89 11.02
C LEU A 52 22.92 -38.10 9.72
N GLU A 53 24.15 -37.88 9.29
CA GLU A 53 24.49 -37.14 8.06
C GLU A 53 25.12 -38.09 7.04
N LEU A 54 24.39 -38.35 5.96
CA LEU A 54 24.71 -39.32 4.91
C LEU A 54 24.69 -38.68 3.51
N SER A 55 24.84 -37.35 3.44
CA SER A 55 24.69 -36.61 2.19
C SER A 55 25.77 -36.94 1.15
N TYR A 56 25.48 -36.82 -0.14
CA TYR A 56 26.44 -37.07 -1.23
C TYR A 56 26.99 -38.51 -1.23
N ASN A 57 26.09 -39.49 -1.26
CA ASN A 57 26.43 -40.90 -1.39
C ASN A 57 25.57 -41.53 -2.50
N LYS A 58 25.55 -42.86 -2.58
CA LYS A 58 24.79 -43.66 -3.55
C LYS A 58 23.76 -44.55 -2.83
N ILE A 59 23.20 -44.04 -1.73
CA ILE A 59 22.29 -44.79 -0.85
C ILE A 59 20.89 -44.82 -1.47
N ASN A 60 20.29 -46.00 -1.56
CA ASN A 60 18.90 -46.19 -1.99
C ASN A 60 18.01 -46.84 -0.92
N ASP A 61 18.60 -47.40 0.14
CA ASP A 61 17.92 -48.04 1.25
C ASP A 61 18.31 -47.40 2.59
N LEU A 62 17.30 -46.94 3.34
CA LEU A 62 17.44 -46.37 4.68
C LEU A 62 16.77 -47.25 5.75
N SER A 63 16.52 -48.53 5.46
CA SER A 63 15.90 -49.48 6.40
C SER A 63 16.61 -49.54 7.76
N CYS A 64 17.93 -49.32 7.80
CA CYS A 64 18.74 -49.26 9.02
C CYS A 64 18.25 -48.21 10.04
N VAL A 65 17.66 -47.11 9.59
CA VAL A 65 17.11 -46.03 10.43
C VAL A 65 16.00 -46.53 11.36
N SER A 66 15.32 -47.63 10.98
CA SER A 66 14.31 -48.30 11.81
C SER A 66 14.83 -48.73 13.20
N HIS A 67 16.14 -48.87 13.34
CA HIS A 67 16.82 -49.30 14.57
C HIS A 67 17.35 -48.13 15.42
N MET A 68 17.05 -46.89 15.05
CA MET A 68 17.53 -45.68 15.73
C MET A 68 16.38 -44.93 16.40
N PRO A 69 15.85 -45.41 17.55
CA PRO A 69 14.66 -44.84 18.19
C PRO A 69 14.84 -43.41 18.71
N HIS A 70 16.09 -42.96 18.86
CA HIS A 70 16.45 -41.65 19.40
C HIS A 70 16.83 -40.63 18.31
N LEU A 71 16.71 -40.99 17.03
CA LEU A 71 17.07 -40.12 15.93
C LEU A 71 16.16 -38.87 15.90
N LEU A 72 16.79 -37.71 15.82
CA LEU A 72 16.17 -36.38 15.77
C LEU A 72 16.39 -35.71 14.41
N GLU A 73 17.57 -35.89 13.83
CA GLU A 73 17.99 -35.26 12.58
C GLU A 73 18.53 -36.32 11.61
N LEU A 74 17.98 -36.35 10.40
CA LEU A 74 18.43 -37.21 9.32
C LEU A 74 18.67 -36.40 8.05
N ASN A 75 19.89 -36.38 7.57
CA ASN A 75 20.24 -35.85 6.25
C ASN A 75 20.69 -37.00 5.35
N ALA A 76 19.89 -37.30 4.34
CA ALA A 76 20.22 -38.23 3.27
C ALA A 76 20.08 -37.55 1.89
N SER A 77 20.38 -36.24 1.84
CA SER A 77 20.37 -35.49 0.58
C SER A 77 21.44 -35.97 -0.40
N ASN A 78 21.28 -35.71 -1.70
CA ASN A 78 22.23 -36.11 -2.74
C ASN A 78 22.53 -37.62 -2.68
N ASN A 79 21.50 -38.43 -2.86
CA ASN A 79 21.54 -39.89 -2.85
C ASN A 79 20.66 -40.46 -3.98
N GLU A 80 20.41 -41.77 -3.97
CA GLU A 80 19.63 -42.49 -4.97
C GLU A 80 18.28 -43.01 -4.40
N LEU A 81 17.71 -42.30 -3.42
CA LEU A 81 16.46 -42.69 -2.80
C LEU A 81 15.30 -42.56 -3.80
N THR A 82 14.58 -43.65 -4.00
CA THR A 82 13.35 -43.69 -4.84
C THR A 82 12.08 -43.82 -4.01
N THR A 83 12.22 -44.28 -2.76
CA THR A 83 11.11 -44.53 -1.85
C THR A 83 10.98 -43.42 -0.80
N TYR A 84 9.76 -43.14 -0.37
CA TYR A 84 9.45 -42.12 0.61
C TYR A 84 9.26 -42.75 1.99
N PHE A 85 10.20 -42.51 2.92
CA PHE A 85 10.17 -43.00 4.30
C PHE A 85 9.88 -44.51 4.42
N ALA A 86 10.57 -45.35 3.63
CA ALA A 86 10.43 -46.81 3.64
C ALA A 86 11.12 -47.48 4.86
N PHE A 87 10.92 -46.92 6.06
CA PHE A 87 11.48 -47.43 7.31
C PHE A 87 10.51 -47.18 8.47
N LYS A 88 10.73 -47.86 9.59
CA LYS A 88 9.90 -47.69 10.78
C LYS A 88 10.15 -46.31 11.39
N PRO A 89 9.11 -45.51 11.69
CA PRO A 89 9.26 -44.13 12.17
C PRO A 89 10.03 -44.05 13.51
N PRO A 90 11.13 -43.27 13.58
CA PRO A 90 11.69 -42.83 14.86
C PRO A 90 10.73 -41.83 15.51
N LYS A 91 10.32 -42.07 16.76
CA LYS A 91 9.26 -41.29 17.44
C LYS A 91 9.54 -39.78 17.54
N ASN A 92 10.82 -39.42 17.61
CA ASN A 92 11.27 -38.06 17.90
C ASN A 92 11.96 -37.40 16.69
N LEU A 93 11.81 -37.95 15.49
CA LEU A 93 12.42 -37.36 14.29
C LEU A 93 11.81 -35.96 14.04
N LYS A 94 12.67 -34.94 14.00
CA LYS A 94 12.29 -33.53 13.88
C LYS A 94 12.67 -32.94 12.53
N GLU A 95 13.86 -33.28 12.04
CA GLU A 95 14.38 -32.72 10.79
C GLU A 95 14.79 -33.84 9.84
N VAL A 96 14.28 -33.74 8.61
CA VAL A 96 14.64 -34.66 7.54
C VAL A 96 14.98 -33.87 6.29
N ASP A 97 16.13 -34.20 5.72
CA ASP A 97 16.56 -33.71 4.42
C ASP A 97 16.75 -34.88 3.45
N PHE A 98 15.85 -34.99 2.48
CA PHE A 98 15.89 -35.93 1.36
C PHE A 98 16.03 -35.20 0.02
N SER A 99 16.58 -33.98 0.01
CA SER A 99 16.78 -33.21 -1.22
C SER A 99 17.76 -33.89 -2.18
N TYR A 100 17.66 -33.63 -3.49
CA TYR A 100 18.49 -34.25 -4.53
C TYR A 100 18.44 -35.78 -4.50
N ASN A 101 17.23 -36.33 -4.66
CA ASN A 101 16.95 -37.76 -4.76
C ASN A 101 15.99 -38.02 -5.94
N GLN A 102 15.43 -39.23 -6.04
CA GLN A 102 14.56 -39.67 -7.13
C GLN A 102 13.16 -40.04 -6.62
N ILE A 103 12.70 -39.39 -5.54
CA ILE A 103 11.41 -39.65 -4.93
C ILE A 103 10.32 -39.07 -5.83
N SER A 104 9.38 -39.92 -6.27
CA SER A 104 8.28 -39.50 -7.15
C SER A 104 6.92 -39.39 -6.44
N LYS A 105 6.75 -40.09 -5.32
CA LYS A 105 5.47 -40.19 -4.63
C LYS A 105 5.63 -40.03 -3.12
N MET A 106 5.00 -39.00 -2.57
CA MET A 106 4.81 -38.89 -1.12
C MET A 106 3.82 -39.96 -0.64
N GLN A 107 3.93 -40.33 0.63
CA GLN A 107 3.05 -41.29 1.31
C GLN A 107 2.68 -40.74 2.70
N ASP A 108 1.87 -41.49 3.44
CA ASP A 108 1.41 -41.09 4.77
C ASP A 108 2.57 -40.90 5.76
N LEU A 109 2.65 -39.71 6.36
CA LEU A 109 3.57 -39.38 7.45
C LEU A 109 2.86 -39.25 8.80
N SER A 110 1.66 -39.81 8.97
CA SER A 110 0.88 -39.65 10.20
C SER A 110 1.58 -40.12 11.49
N ALA A 111 2.58 -40.99 11.37
CA ALA A 111 3.42 -41.44 12.47
C ALA A 111 4.56 -40.47 12.87
N TYR A 112 4.86 -39.45 12.06
CA TYR A 112 5.98 -38.51 12.26
C TYR A 112 5.51 -37.17 12.87
N GLN A 113 4.75 -37.24 13.97
CA GLN A 113 4.08 -36.08 14.59
C GLN A 113 5.04 -35.01 15.14
N SER A 114 6.29 -35.40 15.42
CA SER A 114 7.35 -34.53 15.91
C SER A 114 8.10 -33.78 14.80
N LEU A 115 7.80 -34.06 13.53
CA LEU A 115 8.53 -33.50 12.39
C LEU A 115 8.26 -31.99 12.29
N THR A 116 9.33 -31.20 12.38
CA THR A 116 9.29 -29.73 12.32
C THR A 116 9.79 -29.18 10.99
N LYS A 117 10.70 -29.89 10.33
CA LYS A 117 11.35 -29.48 9.09
C LYS A 117 11.48 -30.66 8.13
N LEU A 118 11.00 -30.47 6.90
CA LEU A 118 11.07 -31.46 5.83
C LEU A 118 11.57 -30.80 4.54
N LEU A 119 12.72 -31.27 4.06
CA LEU A 119 13.31 -30.83 2.79
C LEU A 119 13.25 -31.99 1.78
N LEU A 120 12.63 -31.72 0.64
CA LEU A 120 12.37 -32.65 -0.46
C LEU A 120 12.70 -31.98 -1.80
N ASP A 121 13.64 -31.04 -1.79
CA ASP A 121 14.02 -30.28 -2.98
C ASP A 121 14.65 -31.20 -4.05
N PHE A 122 14.57 -30.84 -5.32
CA PHE A 122 15.21 -31.61 -6.41
C PHE A 122 14.84 -33.11 -6.38
N ASN A 123 13.54 -33.39 -6.41
CA ASN A 123 12.98 -34.73 -6.53
C ASN A 123 12.05 -34.81 -7.76
N ASN A 124 11.19 -35.81 -7.84
CA ASN A 124 10.22 -35.98 -8.93
C ASN A 124 8.77 -36.00 -8.41
N ILE A 125 8.49 -35.28 -7.33
CA ILE A 125 7.19 -35.27 -6.67
C ILE A 125 6.17 -34.49 -7.52
N GLU A 126 5.02 -35.10 -7.78
CA GLU A 126 3.94 -34.51 -8.59
C GLU A 126 2.74 -34.04 -7.72
N GLU A 127 2.59 -34.59 -6.51
CA GLU A 127 1.48 -34.30 -5.60
C GLU A 127 1.96 -34.30 -4.15
N ILE A 128 1.51 -33.30 -3.38
CA ILE A 128 1.70 -33.22 -1.93
C ILE A 128 0.56 -33.96 -1.24
N ARG A 129 0.89 -34.93 -0.37
CA ARG A 129 -0.09 -35.72 0.40
C ARG A 129 0.55 -36.36 1.62
N GLY A 130 -0.27 -36.78 2.59
CA GLY A 130 0.22 -37.52 3.76
C GLY A 130 0.82 -36.65 4.85
N LEU A 131 0.64 -35.32 4.78
CA LEU A 131 1.14 -34.37 5.77
C LEU A 131 0.09 -33.98 6.82
N GLU A 132 -1.15 -34.45 6.70
CA GLU A 132 -2.35 -33.96 7.41
C GLU A 132 -2.24 -34.07 8.95
N LYS A 133 -1.36 -34.95 9.45
CA LYS A 133 -1.11 -35.17 10.89
C LYS A 133 0.24 -34.63 11.37
N CYS A 134 0.98 -33.93 10.52
CA CYS A 134 2.26 -33.32 10.86
C CYS A 134 2.04 -31.96 11.55
N HIS A 135 1.37 -31.96 12.70
CA HIS A 135 0.99 -30.73 13.44
C HIS A 135 2.16 -29.93 14.03
N SER A 136 3.41 -30.38 13.85
CA SER A 136 4.61 -29.66 14.26
C SER A 136 5.38 -29.07 13.06
N LEU A 137 4.94 -29.35 11.82
CA LEU A 137 5.67 -29.00 10.61
C LEU A 137 5.57 -27.50 10.34
N THR A 138 6.69 -26.81 10.54
CA THR A 138 6.79 -25.35 10.37
C THR A 138 7.58 -24.96 9.13
N HIS A 139 8.43 -25.85 8.62
CA HIS A 139 9.31 -25.61 7.48
C HIS A 139 9.16 -26.74 6.47
N LEU A 140 8.68 -26.41 5.26
CA LEU A 140 8.53 -27.35 4.17
C LEU A 140 9.18 -26.78 2.91
N SER A 141 10.07 -27.55 2.30
CA SER A 141 10.71 -27.22 1.03
C SER A 141 10.52 -28.35 0.03
N LEU A 142 9.92 -28.04 -1.11
CA LEU A 142 9.62 -28.92 -2.23
C LEU A 142 10.04 -28.24 -3.55
N SER A 143 11.10 -27.43 -3.51
CA SER A 143 11.59 -26.74 -4.69
C SER A 143 12.12 -27.72 -5.75
N HIS A 144 12.10 -27.33 -7.01
CA HIS A 144 12.57 -28.18 -8.12
C HIS A 144 11.90 -29.57 -8.15
N ASN A 145 10.57 -29.59 -8.12
CA ASN A 145 9.75 -30.78 -8.28
C ASN A 145 8.84 -30.64 -9.52
N ARG A 146 7.77 -31.42 -9.61
CA ARG A 146 6.83 -31.43 -10.74
C ARG A 146 5.41 -31.10 -10.28
N LEU A 147 5.27 -30.32 -9.22
CA LEU A 147 3.97 -29.94 -8.66
C LEU A 147 3.23 -29.03 -9.64
N ILE A 148 1.97 -29.35 -9.91
CA ILE A 148 1.06 -28.54 -10.74
C ILE A 148 0.04 -27.74 -9.91
N ALA A 149 -0.18 -28.14 -8.66
CA ALA A 149 -1.13 -27.55 -7.75
C ALA A 149 -0.60 -27.61 -6.32
N ILE A 150 -1.08 -26.70 -5.49
CA ILE A 150 -0.83 -26.68 -4.06
C ILE A 150 -2.03 -27.33 -3.38
N SER A 151 -1.81 -28.50 -2.79
CA SER A 151 -2.82 -29.32 -2.10
C SER A 151 -2.19 -30.06 -0.92
N GLY A 152 -2.99 -30.68 -0.06
CA GLY A 152 -2.47 -31.53 1.02
C GLY A 152 -1.71 -30.79 2.13
N LEU A 153 -1.85 -29.46 2.20
CA LEU A 153 -1.25 -28.59 3.23
C LEU A 153 -2.27 -28.10 4.28
N GLU A 154 -3.47 -28.65 4.27
CA GLU A 154 -4.61 -28.17 5.06
C GLU A 154 -4.33 -28.20 6.56
N ASN A 155 -4.59 -27.07 7.23
CA ASN A 155 -4.47 -26.90 8.69
C ASN A 155 -3.07 -27.16 9.28
N LEU A 156 -2.00 -27.07 8.47
CA LEU A 156 -0.63 -27.21 8.95
C LEU A 156 -0.08 -25.87 9.49
N PRO A 157 0.73 -25.88 10.56
CA PRO A 157 1.32 -24.67 11.12
C PRO A 157 2.59 -24.24 10.38
N ILE A 158 2.55 -24.28 9.03
CA ILE A 158 3.68 -23.92 8.19
C ILE A 158 3.95 -22.42 8.33
N ARG A 159 5.23 -22.08 8.52
CA ARG A 159 5.75 -20.70 8.58
C ARG A 159 6.61 -20.38 7.36
N ILE A 160 7.39 -21.35 6.90
CA ILE A 160 8.25 -21.23 5.72
C ILE A 160 7.86 -22.31 4.73
N LEU A 161 7.38 -21.88 3.56
CA LEU A 161 7.00 -22.75 2.46
C LEU A 161 7.79 -22.37 1.21
N ASN A 162 8.58 -23.30 0.69
CA ASN A 162 9.30 -23.14 -0.57
C ASN A 162 8.78 -24.14 -1.60
N LEU A 163 8.16 -23.61 -2.64
CA LEU A 163 7.59 -24.32 -3.79
C LEU A 163 8.17 -23.80 -5.11
N SER A 164 9.35 -23.15 -5.06
CA SER A 164 10.00 -22.61 -6.25
C SER A 164 10.36 -23.67 -7.28
N SER A 165 10.47 -23.28 -8.55
CA SER A 165 10.83 -24.17 -9.67
C SER A 165 9.90 -25.39 -9.79
N ASN A 166 8.60 -25.14 -9.80
CA ASN A 166 7.55 -26.15 -10.05
C ASN A 166 6.73 -25.74 -11.30
N GLN A 167 5.54 -26.31 -11.47
CA GLN A 167 4.65 -26.04 -12.60
C GLN A 167 3.29 -25.51 -12.12
N ILE A 168 3.27 -24.80 -10.99
CA ILE A 168 2.05 -24.28 -10.37
C ILE A 168 1.51 -23.11 -11.20
N GLU A 169 0.22 -23.16 -11.53
CA GLU A 169 -0.45 -22.11 -12.32
C GLU A 169 -1.33 -21.19 -11.47
N LYS A 170 -1.83 -21.68 -10.32
CA LYS A 170 -2.74 -20.96 -9.44
C LYS A 170 -2.35 -21.15 -7.98
N ILE A 171 -2.52 -20.10 -7.20
CA ILE A 171 -2.30 -20.12 -5.76
C ILE A 171 -3.61 -20.53 -5.09
N THR A 172 -3.83 -21.84 -4.91
CA THR A 172 -4.98 -22.37 -4.17
C THR A 172 -4.50 -23.23 -3.01
N GLY A 173 -5.35 -23.56 -2.03
CA GLY A 173 -4.99 -24.51 -0.96
C GLY A 173 -4.01 -23.94 0.09
N LEU A 174 -3.73 -22.65 0.06
CA LEU A 174 -2.98 -21.95 1.11
C LEU A 174 -3.89 -21.36 2.20
N ASP A 175 -5.20 -21.26 1.96
CA ASP A 175 -6.16 -20.51 2.80
C ASP A 175 -6.09 -20.82 4.31
N SER A 176 -5.79 -22.08 4.65
CA SER A 176 -5.71 -22.57 6.03
C SER A 176 -4.36 -22.33 6.71
N LEU A 177 -3.31 -21.94 5.98
CA LEU A 177 -1.95 -21.73 6.49
C LEU A 177 -1.80 -20.36 7.16
N LYS A 178 -2.58 -20.12 8.21
CA LYS A 178 -2.64 -18.82 8.91
C LYS A 178 -1.35 -18.42 9.63
N THR A 179 -0.39 -19.34 9.77
CA THR A 179 0.94 -19.08 10.35
C THR A 179 2.01 -18.78 9.32
N LEU A 180 1.69 -18.74 8.02
CA LEU A 180 2.66 -18.57 6.95
C LEU A 180 3.31 -17.18 7.01
N GLN A 181 4.64 -17.17 7.01
CA GLN A 181 5.46 -15.95 7.11
C GLN A 181 6.31 -15.73 5.86
N LYS A 182 6.82 -16.81 5.27
CA LYS A 182 7.66 -16.76 4.08
C LYS A 182 7.16 -17.76 3.06
N LEU A 183 6.87 -17.26 1.87
CA LEU A 183 6.39 -18.03 0.74
C LEU A 183 7.30 -17.80 -0.46
N ASP A 184 7.89 -18.87 -0.96
CA ASP A 184 8.62 -18.87 -2.21
C ASP A 184 7.88 -19.68 -3.27
N LEU A 185 7.45 -18.99 -4.32
CA LEU A 185 6.75 -19.51 -5.50
C LEU A 185 7.50 -19.12 -6.79
N SER A 186 8.78 -18.76 -6.71
CA SER A 186 9.53 -18.33 -7.90
C SER A 186 9.64 -19.43 -8.96
N SER A 187 9.83 -19.07 -10.22
CA SER A 187 9.96 -20.01 -11.35
C SER A 187 8.79 -21.00 -11.42
N ASN A 188 7.58 -20.46 -11.42
CA ASN A 188 6.32 -21.20 -11.64
C ASN A 188 5.58 -20.60 -12.85
N LYS A 189 4.30 -20.91 -13.02
CA LYS A 189 3.45 -20.42 -14.12
C LYS A 189 2.27 -19.59 -13.58
N ILE A 190 2.45 -18.93 -12.44
CA ILE A 190 1.39 -18.19 -11.77
C ILE A 190 1.03 -16.94 -12.55
N THR A 191 -0.25 -16.75 -12.81
CA THR A 191 -0.78 -15.60 -13.57
C THR A 191 -1.55 -14.61 -12.71
N SER A 192 -2.12 -15.09 -11.59
CA SER A 192 -2.92 -14.29 -10.65
C SER A 192 -2.44 -14.50 -9.22
N LEU A 193 -2.54 -13.45 -8.42
CA LEU A 193 -2.18 -13.46 -6.99
C LEU A 193 -3.36 -13.79 -6.08
N GLU A 194 -4.51 -14.13 -6.66
CA GLU A 194 -5.69 -14.61 -5.94
C GLU A 194 -5.34 -15.82 -5.08
N GLY A 195 -5.80 -15.85 -3.83
CA GLY A 195 -5.53 -16.91 -2.84
C GLY A 195 -4.40 -16.58 -1.86
N LEU A 196 -3.76 -15.41 -2.01
CA LEU A 196 -2.82 -14.86 -1.01
C LEU A 196 -3.49 -13.96 0.02
N GLU A 197 -4.78 -13.65 -0.15
CA GLU A 197 -5.52 -12.78 0.77
C GLU A 197 -5.60 -13.42 2.18
N ALA A 198 -5.84 -12.60 3.20
CA ALA A 198 -6.08 -13.06 4.57
C ALA A 198 -4.95 -13.90 5.21
N HIS A 199 -3.70 -13.71 4.75
CA HIS A 199 -2.48 -14.22 5.38
C HIS A 199 -1.81 -13.13 6.20
N ASP A 200 -2.40 -12.80 7.35
CA ASP A 200 -2.00 -11.64 8.18
C ASP A 200 -0.54 -11.66 8.65
N LEU A 201 0.06 -12.85 8.71
CA LEU A 201 1.44 -13.07 9.15
C LEU A 201 2.47 -13.12 8.02
N LEU A 202 2.05 -12.98 6.76
CA LEU A 202 2.93 -13.10 5.61
C LEU A 202 3.83 -11.87 5.47
N GLU A 203 5.15 -12.08 5.57
CA GLU A 203 6.16 -11.03 5.58
C GLU A 203 6.94 -10.96 4.26
N VAL A 204 7.18 -12.12 3.64
CA VAL A 204 8.02 -12.27 2.45
C VAL A 204 7.32 -13.14 1.41
N ILE A 205 7.17 -12.59 0.20
CA ILE A 205 6.63 -13.30 -0.96
C ILE A 205 7.64 -13.21 -2.11
N ASN A 206 8.13 -14.36 -2.57
CA ASN A 206 8.92 -14.46 -3.78
C ASN A 206 8.08 -15.08 -4.91
N LEU A 207 7.83 -14.29 -5.95
CA LEU A 207 7.10 -14.64 -7.16
C LEU A 207 7.95 -14.38 -8.41
N GLU A 208 9.27 -14.29 -8.26
CA GLU A 208 10.19 -14.13 -9.40
C GLU A 208 9.90 -15.16 -10.49
N ASP A 209 10.03 -14.78 -11.76
CA ASP A 209 9.93 -15.69 -12.91
C ASP A 209 8.59 -16.43 -12.95
N ASN A 210 7.51 -15.66 -12.94
CA ASN A 210 6.14 -16.11 -13.12
C ASN A 210 5.48 -15.33 -14.29
N GLN A 211 4.17 -15.46 -14.46
CA GLN A 211 3.41 -14.92 -15.58
C GLN A 211 2.40 -13.84 -15.14
N VAL A 212 2.69 -13.14 -14.04
CA VAL A 212 1.86 -12.04 -13.55
C VAL A 212 1.99 -10.86 -14.52
N ALA A 213 0.90 -10.50 -15.18
CA ALA A 213 0.93 -9.53 -16.26
C ALA A 213 0.40 -8.15 -15.88
N GLU A 214 -0.52 -8.06 -14.91
CA GLU A 214 -1.31 -6.86 -14.67
C GLU A 214 -1.18 -6.32 -13.25
N LEU A 215 -1.05 -4.99 -13.11
CA LEU A 215 -0.94 -4.32 -11.82
C LEU A 215 -2.16 -4.51 -10.91
N ARG A 216 -3.35 -4.79 -11.47
CA ARG A 216 -4.56 -5.03 -10.67
C ARG A 216 -4.44 -6.25 -9.74
N GLU A 217 -3.57 -7.21 -10.07
CA GLU A 217 -3.35 -8.39 -9.24
C GLU A 217 -2.72 -8.03 -7.90
N LEU A 218 -2.09 -6.85 -7.77
CA LEU A 218 -1.57 -6.35 -6.49
C LEU A 218 -2.68 -6.02 -5.48
N GLY A 219 -3.94 -5.85 -5.94
CA GLY A 219 -5.08 -5.61 -5.05
C GLY A 219 -5.30 -6.76 -4.06
N TRP A 220 -4.94 -7.99 -4.42
CA TRP A 220 -5.00 -9.15 -3.53
C TRP A 220 -4.00 -9.09 -2.36
N LEU A 221 -2.98 -8.22 -2.47
CA LEU A 221 -1.95 -8.04 -1.45
C LEU A 221 -2.13 -6.77 -0.60
N GLU A 222 -3.09 -5.90 -0.94
CA GLU A 222 -3.26 -4.58 -0.31
C GLU A 222 -3.52 -4.66 1.19
N ASP A 223 -4.30 -5.66 1.60
CA ASP A 223 -4.72 -5.86 2.99
C ASP A 223 -3.73 -6.69 3.83
N LEU A 224 -2.58 -7.10 3.28
CA LEU A 224 -1.58 -7.87 4.04
C LEU A 224 -0.81 -6.94 5.01
N PRO A 225 -1.04 -7.03 6.33
CA PRO A 225 -0.60 -5.99 7.27
C PRO A 225 0.90 -6.04 7.56
N LEU A 226 1.53 -7.21 7.40
CA LEU A 226 2.93 -7.48 7.71
C LEU A 226 3.81 -7.68 6.47
N LEU A 227 3.28 -7.59 5.25
CA LEU A 227 4.07 -7.78 4.03
C LEU A 227 5.16 -6.69 3.91
N ARG A 228 6.43 -7.12 3.87
CA ARG A 228 7.61 -6.23 3.80
C ARG A 228 8.43 -6.43 2.53
N VAL A 229 8.52 -7.67 2.06
CA VAL A 229 9.37 -8.03 0.92
C VAL A 229 8.51 -8.70 -0.14
N LEU A 230 8.51 -8.11 -1.33
CA LEU A 230 7.84 -8.66 -2.51
C LEU A 230 8.84 -8.73 -3.66
N ASN A 231 8.99 -9.90 -4.27
CA ASN A 231 9.78 -10.06 -5.48
C ASN A 231 8.86 -10.52 -6.62
N LEU A 232 8.69 -9.66 -7.62
CA LEU A 232 7.96 -9.91 -8.86
C LEU A 232 8.90 -9.81 -10.07
N SER A 233 10.22 -9.93 -9.85
CA SER A 233 11.20 -9.87 -10.94
C SER A 233 10.91 -10.91 -12.01
N LYS A 234 11.22 -10.60 -13.27
CA LYS A 234 10.96 -11.49 -14.42
C LYS A 234 9.48 -11.88 -14.62
N ASN A 235 8.55 -11.04 -14.16
CA ASN A 235 7.15 -11.09 -14.56
C ASN A 235 6.84 -9.97 -15.55
N SER A 236 5.88 -10.19 -16.45
CA SER A 236 5.48 -9.19 -17.46
C SER A 236 4.97 -7.88 -16.85
N VAL A 237 4.46 -7.92 -15.61
CA VAL A 237 4.01 -6.72 -14.88
C VAL A 237 5.14 -5.69 -14.70
N GLN A 238 6.41 -6.10 -14.69
CA GLN A 238 7.56 -5.17 -14.57
C GLN A 238 7.71 -4.24 -15.78
N GLU A 239 7.19 -4.65 -16.95
CA GLU A 239 7.25 -3.84 -18.17
C GLU A 239 6.21 -2.71 -18.18
N GLN A 240 5.26 -2.71 -17.24
CA GLN A 240 4.24 -1.67 -17.16
C GLN A 240 4.82 -0.31 -16.76
N THR A 241 4.33 0.75 -17.41
CA THR A 241 4.72 2.13 -17.09
C THR A 241 4.46 2.43 -15.61
N ASP A 242 5.46 3.01 -14.94
CA ASP A 242 5.41 3.35 -13.53
C ASP A 242 5.24 2.18 -12.55
N TYR A 243 5.44 0.93 -12.99
CA TYR A 243 5.33 -0.29 -12.19
C TYR A 243 5.84 -0.10 -10.75
N ARG A 244 7.10 0.32 -10.60
CA ARG A 244 7.75 0.45 -9.29
C ARG A 244 7.06 1.47 -8.39
N LEU A 245 6.73 2.66 -8.90
CA LEU A 245 6.09 3.70 -8.10
C LEU A 245 4.64 3.32 -7.75
N LEU A 246 3.91 2.67 -8.65
CA LEU A 246 2.55 2.24 -8.36
C LEU A 246 2.52 1.12 -7.33
N VAL A 247 3.42 0.13 -7.42
CA VAL A 247 3.54 -0.93 -6.42
C VAL A 247 3.88 -0.33 -5.05
N ILE A 248 4.81 0.62 -4.98
CA ILE A 248 5.15 1.32 -3.74
C ILE A 248 3.95 2.11 -3.20
N PHE A 249 3.13 2.70 -4.07
CA PHE A 249 1.93 3.42 -3.66
C PHE A 249 0.85 2.48 -3.11
N MET A 250 0.52 1.42 -3.85
CA MET A 250 -0.50 0.43 -3.45
C MET A 250 -0.08 -0.35 -2.20
N LEU A 251 1.18 -0.77 -2.15
CA LEU A 251 1.75 -1.58 -1.07
C LEU A 251 2.74 -0.76 -0.23
N PHE A 252 2.28 0.35 0.33
CA PHE A 252 3.10 1.37 1.02
C PHE A 252 3.95 0.83 2.19
N ARG A 253 3.58 -0.35 2.73
CA ARG A 253 4.26 -1.04 3.83
C ARG A 253 5.55 -1.74 3.42
N LEU A 254 5.75 -1.99 2.12
CA LEU A 254 6.94 -2.66 1.61
C LEU A 254 8.21 -1.90 1.98
N THR A 255 9.25 -2.66 2.30
CA THR A 255 10.62 -2.18 2.52
C THR A 255 11.55 -2.61 1.39
N GLU A 256 11.19 -3.67 0.67
CA GLU A 256 11.96 -4.21 -0.45
C GLU A 256 11.01 -4.64 -1.58
N LEU A 257 11.36 -4.27 -2.81
CA LEU A 257 10.66 -4.67 -4.03
C LEU A 257 11.68 -5.09 -5.08
N ASP A 258 11.51 -6.31 -5.62
CA ASP A 258 12.36 -6.91 -6.65
C ASP A 258 13.85 -6.92 -6.27
N LEU A 259 14.13 -7.41 -5.06
CA LEU A 259 15.48 -7.51 -4.49
C LEU A 259 16.19 -6.16 -4.31
N LYS A 260 15.41 -5.06 -4.30
CA LYS A 260 15.89 -3.69 -4.10
C LYS A 260 15.14 -3.02 -2.97
N ASN A 261 15.89 -2.47 -2.02
CA ASN A 261 15.32 -1.65 -0.95
C ASN A 261 14.54 -0.47 -1.52
N ILE A 262 13.43 -0.12 -0.87
CA ILE A 262 12.61 1.04 -1.18
C ILE A 262 13.07 2.19 -0.29
N SER A 263 13.54 3.26 -0.92
CA SER A 263 13.95 4.49 -0.24
C SER A 263 12.75 5.34 0.22
N VAL A 264 12.98 6.25 1.17
CA VAL A 264 11.94 7.19 1.62
C VAL A 264 11.57 8.16 0.50
N GLU A 265 12.55 8.56 -0.31
CA GLU A 265 12.38 9.43 -1.47
C GLU A 265 11.42 8.81 -2.51
N GLU A 266 11.54 7.51 -2.77
CA GLU A 266 10.63 6.79 -3.66
C GLU A 266 9.21 6.72 -3.09
N LYS A 267 9.06 6.50 -1.77
CA LYS A 267 7.75 6.52 -1.12
C LYS A 267 7.08 7.89 -1.25
N VAL A 268 7.83 8.97 -1.00
CA VAL A 268 7.34 10.34 -1.16
C VAL A 268 7.00 10.63 -2.62
N ALA A 269 7.83 10.18 -3.56
CA ALA A 269 7.58 10.35 -5.00
C ALA A 269 6.31 9.60 -5.46
N ALA A 270 6.08 8.39 -4.95
CA ALA A 270 4.88 7.60 -5.22
C ALA A 270 3.62 8.33 -4.72
N VAL A 271 3.61 8.78 -3.46
CA VAL A 271 2.50 9.57 -2.89
C VAL A 271 2.29 10.86 -3.69
N ASN A 272 3.33 11.64 -3.95
CA ASN A 272 3.22 12.88 -4.74
C ASN A 272 2.69 12.66 -6.17
N LYS A 273 2.86 11.47 -6.73
CA LYS A 273 2.40 11.14 -8.07
C LYS A 273 0.93 10.72 -8.10
N TYR A 274 0.50 9.89 -7.15
CA TYR A 274 -0.82 9.26 -7.18
C TYR A 274 -1.84 9.89 -6.20
N ASP A 275 -1.37 10.41 -5.07
CA ASP A 275 -2.19 11.12 -4.07
C ASP A 275 -1.42 12.31 -3.46
N PRO A 276 -1.12 13.36 -4.25
CA PRO A 276 -0.31 14.48 -3.80
C PRO A 276 -0.98 15.23 -2.63
N PRO A 277 -0.22 15.62 -1.60
CA PRO A 277 -0.74 16.47 -0.54
C PRO A 277 -1.37 17.75 -1.09
N PRO A 278 -2.46 18.27 -0.49
CA PRO A 278 -3.17 19.45 -1.00
C PRO A 278 -2.28 20.68 -1.19
N GLU A 279 -1.27 20.87 -0.35
CA GLU A 279 -0.30 21.96 -0.41
C GLU A 279 0.61 21.83 -1.65
N VAL A 280 0.98 20.61 -2.03
CA VAL A 280 1.72 20.32 -3.27
C VAL A 280 0.86 20.62 -4.49
N VAL A 281 -0.43 20.23 -4.45
CA VAL A 281 -1.41 20.55 -5.52
C VAL A 281 -1.52 22.06 -5.69
N ALA A 282 -1.67 22.80 -4.60
CA ALA A 282 -1.78 24.26 -4.61
C ALA A 282 -0.50 24.96 -5.09
N ALA A 283 0.67 24.47 -4.71
CA ALA A 283 1.96 25.01 -5.19
C ALA A 283 2.14 24.77 -6.70
N LYS A 284 1.75 23.58 -7.18
CA LYS A 284 1.79 23.24 -8.61
C LYS A 284 0.81 24.09 -9.42
N ASP A 285 -0.39 24.34 -8.91
CA ASP A 285 -1.35 25.27 -9.50
C ASP A 285 -0.76 26.67 -9.62
N HIS A 286 -0.21 27.21 -8.53
CA HIS A 286 0.42 28.52 -8.53
C HIS A 286 1.58 28.61 -9.56
N MET A 287 2.49 27.64 -9.56
CA MET A 287 3.59 27.58 -10.53
C MET A 287 3.08 27.55 -11.98
N THR A 288 1.99 26.81 -12.23
CA THR A 288 1.35 26.72 -13.55
C THR A 288 0.86 28.10 -14.01
N HIS A 289 0.13 28.82 -13.16
CA HIS A 289 -0.39 30.16 -13.51
C HIS A 289 0.70 31.21 -13.61
N VAL A 290 1.77 31.13 -12.80
CA VAL A 290 2.95 31.98 -12.97
C VAL A 290 3.57 31.73 -14.35
N MET A 291 3.86 30.47 -14.69
CA MET A 291 4.46 30.10 -15.98
C MET A 291 3.61 30.57 -17.18
N TYR A 292 2.30 30.35 -17.16
CA TYR A 292 1.44 30.82 -18.25
C TYR A 292 1.27 32.34 -18.27
N SER A 293 1.26 33.01 -17.11
CA SER A 293 1.21 34.48 -17.06
C SER A 293 2.46 35.13 -17.65
N LEU A 294 3.64 34.53 -17.46
CA LEU A 294 4.91 35.02 -18.03
C LEU A 294 4.95 34.92 -19.56
N ARG A 295 4.06 34.13 -20.18
CA ARG A 295 3.90 34.07 -21.64
C ARG A 295 3.02 35.20 -22.18
N GLN A 296 2.32 35.95 -21.32
CA GLN A 296 1.52 37.10 -21.73
C GLN A 296 2.39 38.37 -21.84
N PRO A 297 1.95 39.38 -22.62
CA PRO A 297 2.59 40.68 -22.65
C PRO A 297 2.70 41.28 -21.25
N GLN A 298 3.91 41.70 -20.86
CA GLN A 298 4.11 42.35 -19.57
C GLN A 298 3.40 43.71 -19.56
N ARG A 299 2.54 43.89 -18.56
CA ARG A 299 1.88 45.16 -18.25
C ARG A 299 1.83 45.35 -16.75
N ILE A 300 1.79 46.59 -16.30
CA ILE A 300 1.45 46.90 -14.92
C ILE A 300 -0.05 46.62 -14.76
N PHE A 301 -0.39 45.79 -13.79
CA PHE A 301 -1.78 45.42 -13.50
C PHE A 301 -2.45 46.53 -12.67
N ASP A 302 -3.74 46.78 -12.89
CA ASP A 302 -4.55 47.74 -12.12
C ASP A 302 -4.60 47.33 -10.64
N SER A 303 -4.47 46.04 -10.35
CA SER A 303 -4.35 45.49 -9.00
C SER A 303 -2.98 45.70 -8.33
N THR A 304 -1.99 46.27 -9.04
CA THR A 304 -0.64 46.52 -8.50
C THR A 304 -0.64 47.79 -7.67
N LEU A 305 -0.40 47.68 -6.36
CA LEU A 305 -0.30 48.84 -5.48
C LEU A 305 1.09 49.51 -5.54
N PRO A 306 1.20 50.82 -5.21
CA PRO A 306 2.46 51.57 -5.33
C PRO A 306 3.59 51.11 -4.40
N SER A 307 3.25 50.46 -3.30
CA SER A 307 4.22 49.92 -2.33
C SER A 307 4.32 48.41 -2.51
N LEU A 308 5.56 47.90 -2.54
CA LEU A 308 5.86 46.47 -2.57
C LEU A 308 5.33 45.73 -1.33
N ASP A 309 5.16 46.45 -0.22
CA ASP A 309 4.70 45.89 1.06
C ASP A 309 3.18 45.95 1.24
N ALA A 310 2.45 46.63 0.35
CA ALA A 310 1.00 46.76 0.43
C ALA A 310 0.32 45.73 -0.47
N PRO A 311 -0.32 44.68 0.09
CA PRO A 311 -1.10 43.75 -0.71
C PRO A 311 -2.39 44.40 -1.23
N TYR A 312 -2.84 44.00 -2.42
CA TYR A 312 -4.12 44.44 -2.96
C TYR A 312 -5.26 44.03 -2.01
N PRO A 313 -6.14 44.96 -1.61
CA PRO A 313 -7.22 44.65 -0.67
C PRO A 313 -8.20 43.67 -1.32
N MET A 314 -8.27 42.48 -0.76
CA MET A 314 -9.19 41.43 -1.22
C MET A 314 -9.77 40.70 -0.02
N LEU A 315 -11.07 40.41 -0.10
CA LEU A 315 -11.83 39.66 0.91
C LEU A 315 -12.25 38.32 0.34
N VAL A 316 -11.96 37.23 1.06
CA VAL A 316 -12.28 35.87 0.67
C VAL A 316 -13.14 35.22 1.75
N LEU A 317 -14.38 34.87 1.40
CA LEU A 317 -15.23 34.05 2.26
C LEU A 317 -15.05 32.57 1.91
N VAL A 318 -14.67 31.75 2.88
CA VAL A 318 -14.36 30.32 2.69
C VAL A 318 -15.19 29.47 3.63
N GLY A 319 -15.51 28.24 3.27
CA GLY A 319 -16.36 27.36 4.08
C GLY A 319 -16.94 26.21 3.26
N PRO A 320 -17.75 25.32 3.84
CA PRO A 320 -18.29 24.17 3.13
C PRO A 320 -19.43 24.54 2.16
N LEU A 321 -19.89 23.57 1.36
CA LEU A 321 -20.92 23.75 0.33
C LEU A 321 -22.19 24.39 0.91
N ALA A 322 -22.74 25.43 0.27
CA ALA A 322 -23.99 26.06 0.68
C ALA A 322 -24.11 26.48 2.17
N CYS A 323 -23.00 26.81 2.84
CA CYS A 323 -23.00 27.39 4.20
C CYS A 323 -23.32 28.90 4.24
N GLY A 324 -23.82 29.49 3.15
CA GLY A 324 -24.13 30.93 3.10
C GLY A 324 -23.08 31.80 2.42
N LYS A 325 -21.96 31.24 1.94
CA LYS A 325 -20.86 32.03 1.35
C LYS A 325 -21.32 32.95 0.22
N ARG A 326 -22.13 32.41 -0.70
CA ARG A 326 -22.69 33.17 -1.83
C ARG A 326 -23.60 34.28 -1.33
N GLU A 327 -24.58 33.95 -0.50
CA GLU A 327 -25.56 34.93 0.01
C GLU A 327 -24.85 36.05 0.79
N LEU A 328 -23.92 35.71 1.68
CA LEU A 328 -23.18 36.67 2.50
C LEU A 328 -22.22 37.55 1.68
N THR A 329 -21.53 36.97 0.69
CA THR A 329 -20.65 37.75 -0.21
C THR A 329 -21.44 38.83 -0.94
N HIS A 330 -22.59 38.47 -1.52
CA HIS A 330 -23.47 39.43 -2.19
C HIS A 330 -24.02 40.48 -1.23
N LYS A 331 -24.44 40.11 -0.01
CA LYS A 331 -24.91 41.07 1.00
C LYS A 331 -23.80 42.06 1.39
N ILE A 332 -22.56 41.61 1.59
CA ILE A 332 -21.41 42.47 1.92
C ILE A 332 -21.10 43.45 0.78
N CYS A 333 -21.03 42.96 -0.46
CA CYS A 333 -20.80 43.84 -1.63
C CYS A 333 -21.91 44.88 -1.81
N ARG A 334 -23.16 44.57 -1.43
CA ARG A 334 -24.26 45.55 -1.46
C ARG A 334 -24.13 46.60 -0.35
N GLN A 335 -23.81 46.19 0.88
CA GLN A 335 -23.68 47.11 2.02
C GLN A 335 -22.44 48.02 1.89
N PHE A 336 -21.32 47.47 1.41
CA PHE A 336 -20.03 48.16 1.30
C PHE A 336 -19.64 48.38 -0.17
N ASN A 337 -20.61 48.78 -1.01
CA ASN A 337 -20.45 48.94 -2.46
C ASN A 337 -19.38 49.96 -2.89
N ASN A 338 -19.04 50.91 -2.02
CA ASN A 338 -17.97 51.89 -2.23
C ASN A 338 -16.57 51.29 -2.02
N PHE A 339 -16.48 50.11 -1.42
CA PHE A 339 -15.21 49.45 -1.09
C PHE A 339 -15.04 48.14 -1.84
N PHE A 340 -16.10 47.32 -1.96
CA PHE A 340 -16.01 45.97 -2.50
C PHE A 340 -16.91 45.77 -3.71
N ARG A 341 -16.42 44.95 -4.66
CA ARG A 341 -17.22 44.37 -5.72
C ARG A 341 -17.06 42.85 -5.75
N TYR A 342 -18.17 42.16 -6.03
CA TYR A 342 -18.16 40.72 -6.18
C TYR A 342 -17.38 40.30 -7.44
N GLY A 343 -16.43 39.40 -7.27
CA GLY A 343 -15.65 38.80 -8.36
C GLY A 343 -16.11 37.37 -8.67
N PRO A 344 -17.03 37.15 -9.62
CA PRO A 344 -17.49 35.80 -9.95
C PRO A 344 -16.33 34.92 -10.46
N CYS A 345 -16.20 33.73 -9.87
CA CYS A 345 -15.25 32.73 -10.32
C CYS A 345 -15.74 32.02 -11.59
N HIS A 346 -14.84 31.41 -12.34
CA HIS A 346 -15.20 30.53 -13.45
C HIS A 346 -15.44 29.12 -12.93
N THR A 347 -16.36 28.38 -13.53
CA THR A 347 -16.57 26.96 -13.22
C THR A 347 -17.02 26.16 -14.43
N THR A 348 -16.65 24.87 -14.46
CA THR A 348 -17.12 23.89 -15.45
C THR A 348 -18.41 23.17 -15.04
N ARG A 349 -18.91 23.43 -13.83
CA ARG A 349 -20.19 22.93 -13.33
C ARG A 349 -21.35 23.61 -14.06
N ALA A 350 -22.47 22.91 -14.25
CA ALA A 350 -23.72 23.54 -14.69
C ALA A 350 -24.34 24.40 -13.58
N ALA A 351 -25.03 25.49 -13.92
CA ALA A 351 -25.68 26.37 -12.95
C ALA A 351 -26.75 25.64 -12.13
N TYR A 352 -26.78 25.87 -10.82
CA TYR A 352 -27.89 25.44 -9.96
C TYR A 352 -29.09 26.35 -10.17
N PHE A 353 -30.28 25.90 -9.75
CA PHE A 353 -31.48 26.73 -9.79
C PHE A 353 -31.28 28.04 -9.02
N GLY A 354 -31.50 29.17 -9.69
CA GLY A 354 -31.32 30.51 -9.15
C GLY A 354 -29.87 31.05 -9.21
N GLU A 355 -28.94 30.36 -9.87
CA GLU A 355 -27.64 30.94 -10.25
C GLU A 355 -27.70 31.55 -11.64
N GLU A 356 -27.08 32.71 -11.80
CA GLU A 356 -27.03 33.44 -13.07
C GLU A 356 -25.58 33.57 -13.56
N ASN A 357 -25.39 33.34 -14.86
CA ASN A 357 -24.09 33.49 -15.50
C ASN A 357 -23.61 34.93 -15.43
N ARG A 358 -22.33 35.14 -15.12
CA ARG A 358 -21.66 36.44 -14.89
C ARG A 358 -22.07 37.18 -13.61
N LEU A 359 -23.15 36.77 -12.94
CA LEU A 359 -23.53 37.31 -11.64
C LEU A 359 -23.01 36.47 -10.49
N ASP A 360 -23.08 35.15 -10.60
CA ASP A 360 -22.65 34.22 -9.55
C ASP A 360 -21.35 33.53 -9.93
N TYR A 361 -21.30 32.98 -11.15
CA TYR A 361 -20.12 32.38 -11.74
C TYR A 361 -20.08 32.66 -13.24
N TYR A 362 -18.90 32.55 -13.83
CA TYR A 362 -18.76 32.32 -15.27
C TYR A 362 -18.84 30.82 -15.54
N PHE A 363 -20.00 30.36 -16.01
CA PHE A 363 -20.21 28.97 -16.39
C PHE A 363 -19.61 28.74 -17.78
N VAL A 364 -18.56 27.92 -17.87
CA VAL A 364 -17.78 27.67 -19.10
C VAL A 364 -17.64 26.18 -19.36
N SER A 365 -17.42 25.77 -20.60
CA SER A 365 -17.11 24.36 -20.89
C SER A 365 -15.72 23.98 -20.40
N GLN A 366 -15.44 22.68 -20.28
CA GLN A 366 -14.12 22.18 -19.92
C GLN A 366 -13.05 22.66 -20.91
N GLU A 367 -13.32 22.61 -22.22
CA GLU A 367 -12.39 23.03 -23.26
C GLU A 367 -12.09 24.54 -23.16
N ALA A 368 -13.10 25.34 -22.84
CA ALA A 368 -12.93 26.78 -22.65
C ALA A 368 -12.10 27.08 -21.39
N PHE A 369 -12.34 26.36 -20.30
CA PHE A 369 -11.57 26.48 -19.06
C PHE A 369 -10.09 26.12 -19.30
N ASP A 370 -9.81 25.00 -19.96
CA ASP A 370 -8.45 24.57 -20.27
C ASP A 370 -7.73 25.56 -21.19
N LYS A 371 -8.44 26.15 -22.16
CA LYS A 371 -7.91 27.24 -22.98
C LYS A 371 -7.55 28.46 -22.12
N MET A 372 -8.38 28.81 -21.14
CA MET A 372 -8.11 29.93 -20.22
C MET A 372 -6.90 29.66 -19.32
N VAL A 373 -6.72 28.43 -18.83
CA VAL A 373 -5.50 28.01 -18.10
C VAL A 373 -4.27 28.19 -18.98
N ASN A 374 -4.27 27.58 -20.17
CA ASN A 374 -3.13 27.60 -21.09
C ASN A 374 -2.79 29.00 -21.62
N THR A 375 -3.78 29.89 -21.65
CA THR A 375 -3.56 31.29 -22.05
C THR A 375 -3.20 32.19 -20.87
N GLY A 376 -3.07 31.68 -19.64
CA GLY A 376 -2.66 32.46 -18.47
C GLY A 376 -3.73 33.41 -17.93
N LYS A 377 -5.01 33.06 -18.08
CA LYS A 377 -6.15 33.90 -17.68
C LYS A 377 -6.54 33.79 -16.22
N PHE A 378 -6.04 32.79 -15.51
CA PHE A 378 -6.33 32.57 -14.10
C PHE A 378 -5.19 33.03 -13.18
N ILE A 379 -5.56 33.33 -11.93
CA ILE A 379 -4.62 33.57 -10.82
C ILE A 379 -4.45 32.31 -9.99
N ALA A 380 -5.54 31.60 -9.77
CA ALA A 380 -5.60 30.34 -9.05
C ALA A 380 -6.71 29.48 -9.65
N THR A 381 -6.48 28.17 -9.74
CA THR A 381 -7.51 27.18 -10.07
C THR A 381 -7.52 26.05 -9.06
N TYR A 382 -8.66 25.36 -8.96
CA TYR A 382 -8.81 24.21 -8.10
C TYR A 382 -9.94 23.31 -8.61
N LYS A 383 -9.95 22.06 -8.15
CA LYS A 383 -10.99 21.08 -8.46
C LYS A 383 -11.78 20.77 -7.19
N TYR A 384 -13.10 20.74 -7.30
CA TYR A 384 -14.01 20.39 -6.21
C TYR A 384 -15.22 19.62 -6.75
N SER A 385 -15.58 18.52 -6.09
CA SER A 385 -16.66 17.60 -6.49
C SER A 385 -16.68 17.29 -8.00
N GLY A 386 -15.50 17.02 -8.58
CA GLY A 386 -15.35 16.67 -10.00
C GLY A 386 -15.26 17.84 -10.98
N TYR A 387 -15.60 19.07 -10.57
CA TYR A 387 -15.61 20.25 -11.43
C TYR A 387 -14.42 21.18 -11.16
N TYR A 388 -14.02 21.94 -12.18
CA TYR A 388 -12.97 22.95 -12.05
C TYR A 388 -13.55 24.31 -11.69
N TYR A 389 -12.80 25.05 -10.91
CA TYR A 389 -13.07 26.41 -10.49
C TYR A 389 -11.83 27.27 -10.68
N GLY A 390 -12.00 28.53 -11.08
CA GLY A 390 -10.89 29.42 -11.38
C GLY A 390 -11.15 30.88 -11.08
N LEU A 391 -10.23 31.53 -10.38
CA LEU A 391 -10.26 32.96 -10.12
C LEU A 391 -9.61 33.70 -11.29
N GLY A 392 -10.43 34.38 -12.09
CA GLY A 392 -9.99 35.05 -13.32
C GLY A 392 -9.20 36.32 -13.04
N ARG A 393 -8.06 36.48 -13.71
CA ARG A 393 -7.24 37.70 -13.63
C ARG A 393 -8.01 38.91 -14.14
N ASP A 394 -8.61 38.80 -15.33
CA ASP A 394 -9.33 39.92 -15.97
C ASP A 394 -10.49 40.44 -15.09
N THR A 395 -11.13 39.56 -14.29
CA THR A 395 -12.16 39.95 -13.32
C THR A 395 -11.60 40.84 -12.22
N ILE A 396 -10.49 40.44 -11.60
CA ILE A 396 -9.83 41.24 -10.55
C ILE A 396 -9.33 42.57 -11.11
N GLU A 397 -8.68 42.55 -12.28
CA GLU A 397 -8.18 43.77 -12.92
C GLU A 397 -9.32 44.75 -13.29
N SER A 398 -10.47 44.25 -13.72
CA SER A 398 -11.63 45.10 -14.02
C SER A 398 -12.18 45.80 -12.77
N ILE A 399 -12.20 45.10 -11.63
CA ILE A 399 -12.66 45.63 -10.36
C ILE A 399 -11.66 46.65 -9.81
N ALA A 400 -10.36 46.33 -9.87
CA ALA A 400 -9.29 47.21 -9.43
C ALA A 400 -9.26 48.53 -10.20
N ARG A 401 -9.53 48.50 -11.52
CA ARG A 401 -9.62 49.70 -12.37
C ARG A 401 -10.72 50.67 -11.93
N GLU A 402 -11.78 50.15 -11.30
CA GLU A 402 -12.85 50.97 -10.74
C GLU A 402 -12.53 51.51 -9.34
N GLY A 403 -11.32 51.23 -8.82
CA GLY A 403 -10.89 51.65 -7.48
C GLY A 403 -11.51 50.84 -6.35
N LEU A 404 -12.07 49.67 -6.64
CA LEU A 404 -12.74 48.80 -5.66
C LEU A 404 -11.86 47.58 -5.34
N ALA A 405 -12.04 47.03 -4.15
CA ALA A 405 -11.47 45.77 -3.70
C ALA A 405 -12.32 44.58 -4.19
N THR A 406 -11.66 43.46 -4.46
CA THR A 406 -12.35 42.23 -4.89
C THR A 406 -12.86 41.46 -3.67
N CYS A 407 -14.13 41.09 -3.67
CA CYS A 407 -14.72 40.19 -2.69
C CYS A 407 -15.19 38.92 -3.39
N VAL A 408 -14.73 37.75 -2.94
CA VAL A 408 -14.99 36.45 -3.57
C VAL A 408 -15.28 35.38 -2.52
N HIS A 409 -15.86 34.27 -2.94
CA HIS A 409 -15.96 33.09 -2.10
C HIS A 409 -15.28 31.88 -2.75
N LEU A 410 -14.59 31.06 -1.95
CA LEU A 410 -13.81 29.92 -2.41
C LEU A 410 -14.05 28.69 -1.52
N GLU A 411 -13.69 27.52 -2.06
CA GLU A 411 -13.44 26.32 -1.24
C GLU A 411 -12.01 26.32 -0.70
N ILE A 412 -11.69 25.44 0.25
CA ILE A 412 -10.37 25.37 0.88
C ILE A 412 -9.23 25.15 -0.13
N GLU A 413 -9.49 24.39 -1.20
CA GLU A 413 -8.52 24.11 -2.25
C GLU A 413 -8.14 25.40 -2.99
N GLY A 414 -9.14 26.24 -3.29
CA GLY A 414 -8.91 27.56 -3.89
C GLY A 414 -8.19 28.51 -2.95
N VAL A 415 -8.48 28.46 -1.65
CA VAL A 415 -7.75 29.23 -0.63
C VAL A 415 -6.27 28.83 -0.58
N ARG A 416 -5.97 27.53 -0.58
CA ARG A 416 -4.58 27.03 -0.61
C ARG A 416 -3.81 27.55 -1.82
N SER A 417 -4.40 27.46 -3.01
CA SER A 417 -3.78 28.00 -4.24
C SER A 417 -3.58 29.52 -4.16
N LEU A 418 -4.59 30.26 -3.67
CA LEU A 418 -4.53 31.72 -3.59
C LEU A 418 -3.52 32.21 -2.55
N LYS A 419 -3.29 31.48 -1.45
CA LYS A 419 -2.29 31.82 -0.43
C LYS A 419 -0.85 31.80 -0.97
N ASN A 420 -0.58 31.08 -2.06
CA ASN A 420 0.72 31.09 -2.74
C ASN A 420 0.93 32.36 -3.60
N THR A 421 -0.10 33.19 -3.78
CA THR A 421 -0.02 34.40 -4.62
C THR A 421 0.37 35.64 -3.81
N TYR A 422 0.72 36.72 -4.51
CA TYR A 422 1.06 38.01 -3.89
C TYR A 422 -0.14 38.75 -3.28
N PHE A 423 -1.38 38.32 -3.52
CA PHE A 423 -2.58 39.07 -3.14
C PHE A 423 -2.81 39.15 -1.63
N LYS A 424 -2.30 38.19 -0.83
CA LYS A 424 -2.45 38.11 0.64
C LYS A 424 -3.83 38.63 1.15
N PRO A 425 -4.95 38.06 0.64
CA PRO A 425 -6.28 38.55 1.00
C PRO A 425 -6.63 38.23 2.45
N ARG A 426 -7.68 38.87 2.97
CA ARG A 426 -8.29 38.49 4.24
C ARG A 426 -9.22 37.30 4.03
N TYR A 427 -8.99 36.22 4.76
CA TYR A 427 -9.75 35.00 4.70
C TYR A 427 -10.69 34.90 5.91
N ILE A 428 -12.00 34.88 5.67
CA ILE A 428 -13.00 34.68 6.72
C ILE A 428 -13.63 33.31 6.54
N LEU A 429 -13.46 32.43 7.52
CA LEU A 429 -14.06 31.12 7.56
C LEU A 429 -15.53 31.24 7.99
N LEU A 430 -16.42 30.82 7.12
CA LEU A 430 -17.84 30.62 7.34
C LEU A 430 -18.07 29.14 7.65
N VAL A 431 -18.50 28.82 8.87
CA VAL A 431 -18.65 27.42 9.29
C VAL A 431 -19.97 27.21 10.05
N PRO A 432 -20.79 26.21 9.67
CA PRO A 432 -21.95 25.83 10.45
C PRO A 432 -21.49 25.05 11.70
N THR A 433 -21.97 25.45 12.88
CA THR A 433 -21.62 24.74 14.13
C THR A 433 -22.58 23.59 14.43
N ASN A 434 -23.82 23.67 13.93
CA ASN A 434 -24.81 22.61 14.06
C ASN A 434 -24.90 21.78 12.77
N LYS A 435 -24.18 20.65 12.75
CA LYS A 435 -24.13 19.75 11.57
C LYS A 435 -25.49 19.15 11.21
N GLU A 436 -26.33 18.79 12.18
CA GLU A 436 -27.66 18.22 11.90
C GLU A 436 -28.57 19.24 11.22
N LYS A 437 -28.56 20.49 11.72
CA LYS A 437 -29.32 21.58 11.12
C LYS A 437 -28.82 21.90 9.71
N TYR A 438 -27.50 21.90 9.53
CA TYR A 438 -26.84 22.11 8.24
C TYR A 438 -27.15 21.01 7.23
N GLU A 439 -27.04 19.74 7.62
CA GLU A 439 -27.43 18.59 6.79
C GLU A 439 -28.91 18.67 6.40
N GLY A 440 -29.78 18.96 7.38
CA GLY A 440 -31.20 19.18 7.13
C GLY A 440 -31.46 20.33 6.16
N HIS A 441 -30.68 21.41 6.21
CA HIS A 441 -30.76 22.52 5.26
C HIS A 441 -30.36 22.10 3.84
N LEU A 442 -29.27 21.36 3.69
CA LEU A 442 -28.82 20.83 2.39
C LEU A 442 -29.89 19.91 1.78
N ARG A 443 -30.46 19.00 2.58
CA ARG A 443 -31.56 18.11 2.16
C ARG A 443 -32.79 18.89 1.72
N ARG A 444 -33.19 19.94 2.47
CA ARG A 444 -34.34 20.79 2.13
C ARG A 444 -34.16 21.61 0.86
N LYS A 445 -32.92 21.99 0.50
CA LYS A 445 -32.65 22.70 -0.76
C LYS A 445 -32.98 21.84 -1.99
N GLY A 446 -32.87 20.52 -1.90
CA GLY A 446 -33.20 19.60 -3.00
C GLY A 446 -32.29 19.71 -4.22
N LEU A 447 -31.10 20.31 -4.07
CA LEU A 447 -30.14 20.57 -5.15
C LEU A 447 -28.96 19.59 -5.18
N PHE A 448 -28.76 18.82 -4.10
CA PHE A 448 -27.57 18.02 -3.87
C PHE A 448 -27.91 16.54 -3.71
N THR A 449 -27.04 15.68 -4.23
CA THR A 449 -27.10 14.23 -4.07
C THR A 449 -26.69 13.81 -2.65
N ARG A 450 -27.01 12.58 -2.24
CA ARG A 450 -26.61 12.08 -0.90
C ARG A 450 -25.09 12.10 -0.69
N PRO A 451 -24.25 11.64 -1.63
CA PRO A 451 -22.80 11.70 -1.47
C PRO A 451 -22.27 13.13 -1.33
N GLU A 452 -22.81 14.09 -2.08
CA GLU A 452 -22.41 15.51 -1.96
C GLU A 452 -22.77 16.10 -0.58
N ILE A 453 -23.93 15.71 -0.01
CA ILE A 453 -24.34 16.15 1.32
C ILE A 453 -23.41 15.55 2.38
N GLU A 454 -23.12 14.25 2.30
CA GLU A 454 -22.21 13.55 3.21
C GLU A 454 -20.79 14.13 3.15
N GLU A 455 -20.29 14.39 1.94
CA GLU A 455 -19.00 15.06 1.72
C GLU A 455 -18.98 16.45 2.38
N ALA A 456 -20.00 17.27 2.12
CA ALA A 456 -20.10 18.64 2.66
C ALA A 456 -20.15 18.66 4.20
N VAL A 457 -20.90 17.76 4.82
CA VAL A 457 -20.99 17.64 6.28
C VAL A 457 -19.66 17.18 6.87
N SER A 458 -18.99 16.19 6.26
CA SER A 458 -17.67 15.73 6.73
C SER A 458 -16.61 16.84 6.65
N ARG A 459 -16.69 17.71 5.64
CA ARG A 459 -15.76 18.83 5.44
C ARG A 459 -15.88 19.90 6.52
N VAL A 460 -16.99 19.98 7.26
CA VAL A 460 -17.11 20.89 8.42
C VAL A 460 -15.99 20.62 9.42
N ASP A 461 -15.73 19.35 9.74
CA ASP A 461 -14.65 18.95 10.66
C ASP A 461 -13.28 19.31 10.12
N MET A 462 -13.08 19.11 8.81
CA MET A 462 -11.84 19.50 8.14
C MET A 462 -11.57 21.00 8.29
N TYR A 463 -12.57 21.86 8.04
CA TYR A 463 -12.41 23.31 8.18
C TYR A 463 -12.10 23.73 9.62
N ILE A 464 -12.81 23.16 10.60
CA ILE A 464 -12.58 23.42 12.03
C ILE A 464 -11.16 23.00 12.42
N LYS A 465 -10.75 21.80 12.00
CA LYS A 465 -9.41 21.26 12.27
C LYS A 465 -8.32 22.16 11.69
N ILE A 466 -8.46 22.61 10.44
CA ILE A 466 -7.50 23.56 9.85
C ILE A 466 -7.40 24.84 10.66
N SER A 467 -8.54 25.39 11.11
CA SER A 467 -8.55 26.61 11.92
C SER A 467 -7.89 26.44 13.29
N GLN A 468 -7.94 25.23 13.86
CA GLN A 468 -7.35 24.91 15.17
C GLN A 468 -5.86 24.56 15.07
N ASP A 469 -5.50 23.71 14.11
CA ASP A 469 -4.13 23.22 13.91
C ASP A 469 -3.20 24.32 13.39
N PHE A 470 -3.73 25.32 12.67
CA PHE A 470 -2.96 26.42 12.09
C PHE A 470 -3.53 27.80 12.48
N PRO A 471 -3.22 28.31 13.69
CA PRO A 471 -3.63 29.66 14.11
C PRO A 471 -3.19 30.72 13.10
N GLY A 472 -4.14 31.57 12.69
CA GLY A 472 -3.91 32.60 11.67
C GLY A 472 -4.03 32.10 10.22
N TYR A 473 -4.41 30.84 10.00
CA TYR A 473 -4.73 30.35 8.65
C TYR A 473 -5.95 31.08 8.07
N PHE A 474 -6.95 31.36 8.91
CA PHE A 474 -8.04 32.29 8.63
C PHE A 474 -7.90 33.51 9.54
N ASP A 475 -8.26 34.69 9.05
CA ASP A 475 -8.23 35.94 9.81
C ASP A 475 -9.39 36.03 10.81
N ALA A 476 -10.51 35.39 10.50
CA ALA A 476 -11.68 35.29 11.38
C ALA A 476 -12.50 34.04 11.08
N VAL A 477 -13.34 33.63 12.04
CA VAL A 477 -14.30 32.54 11.92
C VAL A 477 -15.68 33.08 12.29
N VAL A 478 -16.69 32.81 11.47
CA VAL A 478 -18.08 33.26 11.65
C VAL A 478 -19.00 32.04 11.61
N ASN A 479 -19.89 31.95 12.59
CA ASN A 479 -20.90 30.90 12.65
C ASN A 479 -22.02 31.17 11.62
N THR A 480 -22.38 30.17 10.82
CA THR A 480 -23.42 30.29 9.80
C THR A 480 -24.73 29.56 10.10
N ASP A 481 -24.95 29.13 11.35
CA ASP A 481 -26.19 28.47 11.74
C ASP A 481 -27.41 29.38 11.57
N GLU A 482 -27.24 30.70 11.75
CA GLU A 482 -28.23 31.75 11.47
C GLU A 482 -27.60 32.81 10.55
N LEU A 483 -28.08 32.92 9.31
CA LEU A 483 -27.43 33.76 8.28
C LEU A 483 -27.49 35.26 8.56
N ASP A 484 -28.51 35.75 9.27
CA ASP A 484 -28.63 37.17 9.59
C ASP A 484 -27.70 37.57 10.76
N GLU A 485 -27.48 36.67 11.72
CA GLU A 485 -26.46 36.83 12.76
C GLU A 485 -25.06 36.78 12.15
N ALA A 486 -24.81 35.78 11.29
CA ALA A 486 -23.56 35.65 10.53
C ALA A 486 -23.24 36.92 9.73
N PHE A 487 -24.25 37.51 9.08
CA PHE A 487 -24.09 38.76 8.36
C PHE A 487 -23.77 39.94 9.27
N THR A 488 -24.40 40.02 10.44
CA THR A 488 -24.15 41.09 11.41
C THR A 488 -22.71 41.04 11.93
N GLU A 489 -22.25 39.84 12.29
CA GLU A 489 -20.87 39.60 12.71
C GLU A 489 -19.86 39.91 11.58
N LEU A 490 -20.13 39.41 10.37
CA LEU A 490 -19.29 39.68 9.20
C LEU A 490 -19.20 41.18 8.88
N SER A 491 -20.31 41.91 8.94
CA SER A 491 -20.32 43.35 8.73
C SER A 491 -19.58 44.12 9.82
N PHE A 492 -19.56 43.64 11.07
CA PHE A 492 -18.73 44.20 12.13
C PHE A 492 -17.24 44.01 11.84
N LEU A 493 -16.83 42.79 11.45
CA LEU A 493 -15.45 42.49 11.06
C LEU A 493 -14.98 43.33 9.87
N VAL A 494 -15.83 43.50 8.85
CA VAL A 494 -15.51 44.31 7.67
C VAL A 494 -15.37 45.79 8.03
N LYS A 495 -16.22 46.34 8.90
CA LYS A 495 -16.06 47.73 9.39
C LYS A 495 -14.75 47.91 10.13
N ALA A 496 -14.41 46.99 11.04
CA ALA A 496 -13.14 47.02 11.76
C ALA A 496 -11.95 46.97 10.80
N TYR A 497 -12.02 46.14 9.75
CA TYR A 497 -11.00 46.06 8.71
C TYR A 497 -10.85 47.35 7.90
N LEU A 498 -11.96 48.03 7.60
CA LEU A 498 -11.97 49.32 6.88
C LEU A 498 -11.66 50.53 7.78
N GLY A 499 -11.58 50.35 9.11
CA GLY A 499 -11.40 51.43 10.08
C GLY A 499 -12.62 52.34 10.22
N LEU A 500 -13.84 51.80 10.03
CA LEU A 500 -15.13 52.51 10.06
C LEU A 500 -15.86 52.42 11.39
#